data_AF-A0A0A3ILQ6-F1
#
_entry.id   AF-A0A0A3ILQ6-F1
#
_cell.length_a   1.000
_cell.length_b   1.000
_cell.length_c   1.000
_cell.angle_alpha   90.00
_cell.angle_beta   90.00
_cell.angle_gamma   90.00
#
_symmetry.space_group_name_H-M   'P 1'
#
loop_
_entity.id
_entity.type
_entity.pdbx_description
1 polymer ?
#
loop_
_entity_poly.entity_id
_entity_poly.type
_entity_poly.pdbx_seq_one_letter_code
_entity_poly.pdbx_strand_id
1 'polypeptide(L)'
;MITQKRVKELNGALNIQITENHKFNKNNIYKYLSKLETSKEQGILHTDSFESDYWIIVDFMGNRSHLKFDIDLYPDLKIALKCYLLIFIDAKFSINHIRYVSTSIKQAIIASGGFKKRNVDAFEEYAMSKTLNNRYRFNDIISKFLSFIQLTYRDLYDLKIKYMEEKNRDLPNYEVIIDFHYFMMEFENQATALQKTKFFPIILWWKITGIIPMRPKEFCLLEWDCCYEQSGNYFLKVPRSKQEAKSYSELSVTNIIRINKNIYDSILEYKQTVPSELIEKYLFSFRIQSRYYKIAKKTTRREDMYHQDMLHNLLICFYKEIVGWNNSDFYRFVKRNENGEINRIIRNYITLADTRHFSICNMMLQGINPLTIAKMAGHTRIGTQRNYWGHLESFVESHVYIISTKARINKLEKILGEGVFDVKDKINESRIYTPEDFPLRKEVKHGYCKYGALDNCAGECRYCNDFFYYPKNSDEGLEWLLSGSEILEQQLVTELKSLLNIYKNMKFNLATESYSMFDNEQALSKANLINRFIRQKAMVDALIQKDSEVIE
;
A
#
# COMPACT_ATOMS: atom_id res chain seq x y z
N MET A 1 7.61 -19.45 26.05
CA MET A 1 7.76 -18.33 25.10
C MET A 1 8.21 -18.89 23.75
N ILE A 2 7.83 -18.32 22.61
CA ILE A 2 8.23 -18.84 21.29
C ILE A 2 9.25 -17.88 20.69
N THR A 3 10.54 -18.18 20.85
CA THR A 3 11.59 -17.50 20.09
C THR A 3 11.98 -18.43 18.95
N GLN A 4 11.75 -18.02 17.71
CA GLN A 4 12.11 -18.80 16.53
C GLN A 4 13.59 -18.55 16.21
N LYS A 5 14.46 -19.52 16.51
CA LYS A 5 15.84 -19.51 16.00
C LYS A 5 15.98 -20.30 14.70
N ARG A 6 16.92 -19.86 13.86
CA ARG A 6 17.31 -20.52 12.62
C ARG A 6 18.58 -21.33 12.88
N VAL A 7 18.61 -22.58 12.44
CA VAL A 7 19.84 -23.35 12.27
C VAL A 7 19.91 -23.74 10.79
N LYS A 8 20.96 -23.31 10.09
CA LYS A 8 21.30 -23.82 8.75
C LYS A 8 22.32 -24.94 8.97
N GLU A 9 21.94 -26.19 8.74
CA GLU A 9 22.92 -27.24 8.51
C GLU A 9 23.10 -27.48 7.01
N LEU A 10 24.34 -27.81 6.64
CA LEU A 10 24.75 -28.13 5.29
C LEU A 10 24.09 -29.44 4.85
N ASN A 11 23.55 -29.43 3.62
CA ASN A 11 22.94 -30.54 2.88
C ASN A 11 21.47 -30.83 3.21
N GLY A 12 20.58 -30.05 2.57
CA GLY A 12 19.13 -30.28 2.55
C GLY A 12 18.39 -29.34 3.51
N ALA A 13 17.72 -28.32 2.96
CA ALA A 13 17.09 -27.25 3.74
C ALA A 13 15.85 -27.72 4.54
N LEU A 14 16.07 -28.42 5.65
CA LEU A 14 15.11 -28.56 6.74
C LEU A 14 15.27 -27.37 7.68
N ASN A 15 14.52 -26.30 7.41
CA ASN A 15 14.40 -25.16 8.33
C ASN A 15 13.54 -25.57 9.54
N ILE A 16 14.18 -26.10 10.58
CA ILE A 16 13.52 -26.42 11.84
C ILE A 16 13.15 -25.11 12.56
N GLN A 17 11.85 -24.86 12.75
CA GLN A 17 11.37 -23.81 13.65
C GLN A 17 11.60 -24.28 15.10
N ILE A 18 12.74 -23.92 15.68
CA ILE A 18 12.99 -24.17 17.09
C ILE A 18 12.17 -23.16 17.90
N THR A 19 11.22 -23.66 18.68
CA THR A 19 10.47 -22.87 19.66
C THR A 19 11.25 -22.86 20.96
N GLU A 20 12.05 -21.81 21.20
CA GLU A 20 12.79 -21.70 22.48
C GLU A 20 11.86 -21.26 23.61
N ASN A 21 11.43 -22.21 24.45
CA ASN A 21 10.67 -21.90 25.67
C ASN A 21 11.56 -21.29 26.76
N HIS A 22 11.62 -19.97 26.81
CA HIS A 22 12.26 -19.25 27.91
C HIS A 22 11.36 -19.25 29.15
N LYS A 23 11.95 -19.61 30.29
CA LYS A 23 11.39 -19.48 31.63
C LYS A 23 12.34 -18.63 32.46
N PHE A 24 11.78 -17.69 33.22
CA PHE A 24 12.57 -16.87 34.13
C PHE A 24 13.04 -17.71 35.31
N ASN A 25 14.34 -17.63 35.59
CA ASN A 25 14.94 -18.17 36.79
C ASN A 25 15.99 -17.16 37.26
N LYS A 26 15.80 -16.62 38.46
CA LYS A 26 16.70 -15.62 39.07
C LYS A 26 18.14 -16.12 39.21
N ASN A 27 18.33 -17.43 39.36
CA ASN A 27 19.66 -18.04 39.46
C ASN A 27 20.39 -18.14 38.11
N ASN A 28 19.68 -17.92 36.99
CA ASN A 28 20.22 -17.99 35.63
C ASN A 28 20.25 -16.61 34.93
N ILE A 29 20.40 -15.52 35.70
CA ILE A 29 20.48 -14.15 35.15
C ILE A 29 21.67 -13.99 34.18
N TYR A 30 22.77 -14.69 34.40
CA TYR A 30 23.97 -14.64 33.55
C TYR A 30 23.67 -14.93 32.05
N LYS A 31 22.69 -15.79 31.76
CA LYS A 31 22.25 -16.07 30.39
C LYS A 31 21.71 -14.82 29.69
N TYR A 32 21.04 -13.93 30.42
CA TYR A 32 20.52 -12.67 29.89
C TYR A 32 21.61 -11.59 29.82
N LEU A 33 22.56 -11.58 30.76
CA LEU A 33 23.71 -10.66 30.72
C LEU A 33 24.57 -10.86 29.48
N SER A 34 24.78 -12.11 29.02
CA SER A 34 25.47 -12.36 27.74
C SER A 34 24.77 -11.70 26.54
N LYS A 35 23.43 -11.69 26.53
CA LYS A 35 22.63 -11.02 25.49
C LYS A 35 22.72 -9.50 25.57
N LEU A 36 22.81 -8.96 26.79
CA LEU A 36 23.03 -7.53 27.03
C LEU A 36 24.36 -7.09 26.40
N GLU A 37 25.46 -7.77 26.72
CA GLU A 37 26.78 -7.42 26.19
C GLU A 37 26.84 -7.57 24.67
N THR A 38 26.33 -8.68 24.12
CA THR A 38 26.23 -8.86 22.66
C THR A 38 25.43 -7.73 21.99
N SER A 39 24.34 -7.26 22.63
CA SER A 39 23.52 -6.18 22.09
C SER A 39 24.20 -4.81 22.20
N LYS A 40 25.04 -4.60 23.22
CA LYS A 40 25.88 -3.39 23.39
C LYS A 40 26.99 -3.34 22.35
N GLU A 41 27.71 -4.45 22.16
CA GLU A 41 28.76 -4.58 21.14
C GLU A 41 28.24 -4.32 19.72
N GLN A 42 27.02 -4.77 19.43
CA GLN A 42 26.37 -4.53 18.14
C GLN A 42 25.81 -3.10 17.99
N GLY A 43 25.90 -2.25 19.02
CA GLY A 43 25.35 -0.89 19.01
C GLY A 43 23.82 -0.83 18.97
N ILE A 44 23.13 -1.92 19.29
CA ILE A 44 21.66 -2.02 19.27
C ILE A 44 21.06 -1.56 20.59
N LEU A 45 21.82 -1.68 21.68
CA LEU A 45 21.41 -1.30 23.01
C LEU A 45 22.50 -0.44 23.67
N HIS A 46 22.13 0.78 24.05
CA HIS A 46 22.98 1.66 24.85
C HIS A 46 22.44 1.74 26.28
N THR A 47 23.29 1.35 27.22
CA THR A 47 23.09 1.46 28.67
C THR A 47 24.43 1.32 29.37
N ASP A 48 24.60 1.99 30.51
CA ASP A 48 25.82 1.91 31.31
C ASP A 48 25.96 0.53 31.97
N SER A 49 24.86 -0.02 32.46
CA SER A 49 24.83 -1.32 33.14
C SER A 49 23.46 -2.00 33.03
N PHE A 50 23.37 -3.27 33.45
CA PHE A 50 22.09 -3.97 33.60
C PHE A 50 21.20 -3.29 34.64
N GLU A 51 21.78 -2.73 35.71
CA GLU A 51 21.04 -2.11 36.81
C GLU A 51 20.42 -0.76 36.44
N SER A 52 20.96 -0.08 35.42
CA SER A 52 20.42 1.18 34.91
C SER A 52 18.90 1.15 34.68
N ASP A 53 18.22 2.22 35.08
CA ASP A 53 16.78 2.40 34.88
C ASP A 53 16.42 2.89 33.48
N TYR A 54 17.43 3.19 32.66
CA TYR A 54 17.28 3.78 31.35
C TYR A 54 18.09 3.01 30.32
N TRP A 55 17.39 2.39 29.38
CA TRP A 55 17.98 1.73 28.22
C TRP A 55 17.55 2.45 26.94
N ILE A 56 18.46 2.57 25.98
CA ILE A 56 18.17 3.12 24.66
C ILE A 56 18.41 2.02 23.63
N ILE A 57 17.35 1.59 22.95
CA ILE A 57 17.46 0.67 21.82
C ILE A 57 17.51 1.46 20.50
N VAL A 58 18.36 1.02 19.58
CA VAL A 58 18.61 1.66 18.28
C VAL A 58 18.37 0.65 17.16
N ASP A 59 17.59 1.04 16.16
CA ASP A 59 17.39 0.21 14.96
C ASP A 59 18.44 0.49 13.87
N PHE A 60 18.43 -0.29 12.79
CA PHE A 60 19.38 -0.14 11.68
C PHE A 60 19.32 1.22 10.96
N MET A 61 18.21 1.95 11.09
CA MET A 61 18.02 3.30 10.53
C MET A 61 18.52 4.39 11.49
N GLY A 62 18.96 4.01 12.71
CA GLY A 62 19.34 4.95 13.76
C GLY A 62 18.14 5.51 14.54
N ASN A 63 16.94 4.96 14.39
CA ASN A 63 15.81 5.36 15.22
C ASN A 63 16.03 4.87 16.65
N ARG A 64 15.78 5.76 17.61
CA ARG A 64 16.00 5.49 19.04
C ARG A 64 14.68 5.27 19.77
N SER A 65 14.69 4.36 20.74
CA SER A 65 13.59 4.15 21.65
C SER A 65 14.09 4.05 23.08
N HIS A 66 13.50 4.85 23.96
CA HIS A 66 13.84 4.87 25.38
C HIS A 66 12.95 3.86 26.13
N LEU A 67 13.58 3.05 26.97
CA LEU A 67 12.93 2.13 27.88
C LEU A 67 13.28 2.59 29.30
N LYS A 68 12.24 2.92 30.09
CA LYS A 68 12.37 3.35 31.49
C LYS A 68 11.82 2.26 32.41
N PHE A 69 12.54 1.89 33.46
CA PHE A 69 12.18 0.83 34.40
C PHE A 69 11.75 1.35 35.79
N ASP A 70 10.80 2.28 35.84
CA ASP A 70 10.25 2.89 37.05
C ASP A 70 9.17 2.03 37.73
N ILE A 71 9.57 0.83 38.17
CA ILE A 71 8.73 -0.11 38.94
C ILE A 71 9.47 -0.62 40.18
N ASP A 72 10.13 0.30 40.90
CA ASP A 72 11.01 0.00 42.05
C ASP A 72 10.30 -0.68 43.22
N LEU A 73 8.98 -0.51 43.34
CA LEU A 73 8.13 -1.24 44.28
C LEU A 73 8.07 -2.75 44.01
N TYR A 74 8.53 -3.20 42.82
CA TYR A 74 8.48 -4.59 42.37
C TYR A 74 9.84 -5.05 41.83
N PRO A 75 10.89 -5.14 42.67
CA PRO A 75 12.27 -5.37 42.23
C PRO A 75 12.45 -6.67 41.45
N ASP A 76 11.83 -7.78 41.88
CA ASP A 76 11.92 -9.06 41.16
C ASP A 76 11.24 -9.00 39.78
N LEU A 77 10.11 -8.31 39.66
CA LEU A 77 9.41 -8.12 38.39
C LEU A 77 10.15 -7.15 37.47
N LYS A 78 10.86 -6.16 38.03
CA LYS A 78 11.76 -5.26 37.29
C LYS A 78 12.90 -6.04 36.63
N ILE A 79 13.56 -6.92 37.39
CA ILE A 79 14.60 -7.81 36.85
C ILE A 79 14.01 -8.75 35.78
N ALA A 80 12.85 -9.36 36.06
CA ALA A 80 12.20 -10.25 35.11
C ALA A 80 11.82 -9.53 33.80
N LEU A 81 11.30 -8.31 33.88
CA LEU A 81 10.99 -7.48 32.71
C LEU A 81 12.24 -7.15 31.89
N LYS A 82 13.34 -6.73 32.54
CA LYS A 82 14.63 -6.47 31.87
C LYS A 82 15.12 -7.72 31.12
N CYS A 83 15.12 -8.88 31.79
CA CYS A 83 15.48 -10.15 31.18
C CYS A 83 14.57 -10.51 30.00
N TYR A 84 13.26 -10.27 30.14
CA TYR A 84 12.29 -10.54 29.10
C TYR A 84 12.55 -9.69 27.86
N LEU A 85 12.75 -8.38 28.02
CA LEU A 85 13.01 -7.46 26.90
C LEU A 85 14.32 -7.77 26.17
N LEU A 86 15.36 -8.24 26.88
CA LEU A 86 16.61 -8.67 26.25
C LEU A 86 16.40 -9.82 25.26
N ILE A 87 15.40 -10.68 25.47
CA ILE A 87 15.09 -11.74 24.51
C ILE A 87 14.51 -11.14 23.21
N PHE A 88 13.65 -10.13 23.32
CA PHE A 88 13.10 -9.45 22.13
C PHE A 88 14.16 -8.64 21.39
N ILE A 89 15.08 -8.00 22.11
CA ILE A 89 16.22 -7.26 21.53
C ILE A 89 17.15 -8.23 20.80
N ASP A 90 17.53 -9.33 21.43
CA ASP A 90 18.38 -10.37 20.83
C ASP A 90 17.73 -10.99 19.59
N ALA A 91 16.42 -11.26 19.66
CA ALA A 91 15.62 -11.75 18.53
C ALA A 91 15.30 -10.68 17.46
N LYS A 92 15.86 -9.47 17.57
CA LYS A 92 15.74 -8.36 16.60
C LYS A 92 14.30 -7.95 16.29
N PHE A 93 13.43 -7.96 17.30
CA PHE A 93 12.09 -7.36 17.16
C PHE A 93 12.18 -5.84 16.94
N SER A 94 11.14 -5.26 16.34
CA SER A 94 11.12 -3.82 16.09
C SER A 94 11.11 -3.02 17.41
N ILE A 95 11.80 -1.87 17.41
CA ILE A 95 11.90 -1.01 18.60
C ILE A 95 10.52 -0.57 19.14
N ASN A 96 9.55 -0.37 18.24
CA ASN A 96 8.18 -0.01 18.61
C ASN A 96 7.45 -1.17 19.29
N HIS A 97 7.67 -2.41 18.84
CA HIS A 97 7.11 -3.59 19.48
C HIS A 97 7.72 -3.78 20.88
N ILE A 98 9.04 -3.66 21.00
CA ILE A 98 9.76 -3.78 22.30
C ILE A 98 9.25 -2.72 23.28
N ARG A 99 9.11 -1.46 22.83
CA ARG A 99 8.53 -0.38 23.64
C ARG A 99 7.10 -0.71 24.07
N TYR A 100 6.26 -1.17 23.16
CA TYR A 100 4.88 -1.52 23.46
C TYR A 100 4.77 -2.67 24.47
N VAL A 101 5.60 -3.71 24.33
CA VAL A 101 5.72 -4.82 25.30
C VAL A 101 6.15 -4.30 26.66
N SER A 102 7.20 -3.48 26.72
CA SER A 102 7.70 -2.87 27.95
C SER A 102 6.61 -2.06 28.67
N THR A 103 5.96 -1.13 27.97
CA THR A 103 4.89 -0.30 28.53
C THR A 103 3.70 -1.14 28.99
N SER A 104 3.26 -2.11 28.19
CA SER A 104 2.11 -2.96 28.52
C SER A 104 2.36 -3.77 29.79
N ILE A 105 3.53 -4.41 29.90
CA ILE A 105 3.88 -5.21 31.09
C ILE A 105 4.00 -4.32 32.33
N LYS A 106 4.66 -3.16 32.23
CA LYS A 106 4.75 -2.22 33.36
C LYS A 106 3.38 -1.79 33.86
N GLN A 107 2.48 -1.41 32.93
CA GLN A 107 1.12 -1.01 33.27
C GLN A 107 0.35 -2.16 33.93
N ALA A 108 0.51 -3.39 33.45
CA ALA A 108 -0.11 -4.57 34.07
C ALA A 108 0.44 -4.84 35.48
N ILE A 109 1.76 -4.72 35.69
CA ILE A 109 2.39 -4.86 37.01
C ILE A 109 1.80 -3.84 37.99
N ILE A 110 1.69 -2.57 37.59
CA ILE A 110 1.16 -1.50 38.45
C ILE A 110 -0.32 -1.74 38.75
N ALA A 111 -1.15 -1.97 37.73
CA ALA A 111 -2.60 -2.16 37.90
C ALA A 111 -2.94 -3.38 38.79
N SER A 112 -2.18 -4.47 38.65
CA SER A 112 -2.37 -5.69 39.44
C SER A 112 -1.65 -5.67 40.80
N GLY A 113 -0.97 -4.57 41.15
CA GLY A 113 -0.15 -4.48 42.36
C GLY A 113 0.95 -5.54 42.45
N GLY A 114 1.56 -5.91 41.32
CA GLY A 114 2.57 -6.97 41.21
C GLY A 114 1.99 -8.36 40.97
N PHE A 115 0.88 -8.47 40.23
CA PHE A 115 0.15 -9.71 39.96
C PHE A 115 -0.32 -10.43 41.23
N LYS A 116 -0.81 -9.67 42.21
CA LYS A 116 -1.40 -10.21 43.44
C LYS A 116 -2.82 -10.72 43.17
N LYS A 117 -3.14 -11.93 43.65
CA LYS A 117 -4.45 -12.58 43.45
C LYS A 117 -5.65 -11.70 43.85
N ARG A 118 -5.51 -10.87 44.88
CA ARG A 118 -6.56 -9.95 45.36
C ARG A 118 -6.82 -8.73 44.45
N ASN A 119 -5.96 -8.50 43.46
CA ASN A 119 -6.03 -7.34 42.56
C ASN A 119 -6.31 -7.77 41.11
N VAL A 120 -6.94 -8.93 40.90
CA VAL A 120 -7.32 -9.40 39.57
C VAL A 120 -8.37 -8.46 38.95
N ASP A 121 -9.37 -8.04 39.73
CA ASP A 121 -10.43 -7.15 39.27
C ASP A 121 -9.88 -5.80 38.80
N ALA A 122 -8.90 -5.23 39.52
CA ALA A 122 -8.23 -3.98 39.13
C ALA A 122 -7.44 -4.13 37.82
N PHE A 123 -6.85 -5.30 37.56
CA PHE A 123 -6.22 -5.58 36.28
C PHE A 123 -7.24 -5.71 35.15
N GLU A 124 -8.36 -6.39 35.41
CA GLU A 124 -9.44 -6.56 34.43
C GLU A 124 -10.05 -5.21 34.05
N GLU A 125 -10.39 -4.37 35.04
CA GLU A 125 -10.89 -3.01 34.83
C GLU A 125 -9.92 -2.19 33.98
N TYR A 126 -8.62 -2.24 34.32
CA TYR A 126 -7.59 -1.57 33.54
C TYR A 126 -7.52 -2.06 32.09
N ALA A 127 -7.61 -3.37 31.86
CA ALA A 127 -7.61 -3.92 30.52
C ALA A 127 -8.88 -3.56 29.73
N MET A 128 -10.03 -3.50 30.43
CA MET A 128 -11.31 -3.12 29.85
C MET A 128 -11.36 -1.65 29.44
N SER A 129 -10.59 -0.76 30.09
CA SER A 129 -10.43 0.65 29.66
C SER A 129 -9.80 0.82 28.27
N LYS A 130 -9.12 -0.20 27.74
CA LYS A 130 -8.48 -0.16 26.42
C LYS A 130 -9.48 -0.44 25.30
N THR A 131 -9.21 0.12 24.12
CA THR A 131 -9.93 -0.25 22.89
C THR A 131 -9.81 -1.75 22.64
N LEU A 132 -10.82 -2.36 22.00
CA LEU A 132 -10.89 -3.83 21.84
C LEU A 132 -9.64 -4.45 21.18
N ASN A 133 -9.10 -3.82 20.13
CA ASN A 133 -7.86 -4.26 19.47
C ASN A 133 -6.64 -4.18 20.39
N ASN A 134 -6.52 -3.09 21.15
CA ASN A 134 -5.42 -2.93 22.11
C ASN A 134 -5.57 -3.89 23.28
N ARG A 135 -6.80 -4.23 23.68
CA ARG A 135 -7.09 -5.21 24.73
C ARG A 135 -6.63 -6.62 24.34
N TYR A 136 -6.90 -7.05 23.11
CA TYR A 136 -6.43 -8.37 22.62
C TYR A 136 -4.90 -8.47 22.64
N ARG A 137 -4.22 -7.47 22.07
CA ARG A 137 -2.74 -7.42 22.06
C ARG A 137 -2.15 -7.34 23.45
N PHE A 138 -2.78 -6.56 24.33
CA PHE A 138 -2.39 -6.46 25.73
C PHE A 138 -2.51 -7.83 26.41
N ASN A 139 -3.65 -8.52 26.29
CA ASN A 139 -3.87 -9.84 26.89
C ASN A 139 -2.81 -10.86 26.43
N ASP A 140 -2.53 -10.94 25.12
CA ASP A 140 -1.52 -11.84 24.56
C ASP A 140 -0.11 -11.57 25.13
N ILE A 141 0.28 -10.29 25.24
CA ILE A 141 1.58 -9.90 25.82
C ILE A 141 1.66 -10.29 27.30
N ILE A 142 0.62 -9.99 28.08
CA ILE A 142 0.61 -10.27 29.52
C ILE A 142 0.60 -11.78 29.78
N SER A 143 -0.25 -12.54 29.09
CA SER A 143 -0.29 -14.00 29.20
C SER A 143 1.07 -14.65 28.93
N LYS A 144 1.78 -14.19 27.88
CA LYS A 144 3.16 -14.63 27.58
C LYS A 144 4.16 -14.25 28.66
N PHE A 145 4.06 -13.05 29.23
CA PHE A 145 4.93 -12.62 30.32
C PHE A 145 4.67 -13.40 31.62
N LEU A 146 3.40 -13.64 31.97
CA LEU A 146 3.00 -14.45 33.13
C LEU A 146 3.49 -15.89 33.01
N SER A 147 3.43 -16.45 31.79
CA SER A 147 4.05 -17.75 31.47
C SER A 147 5.57 -17.72 31.66
N PHE A 148 6.24 -16.65 31.22
CA PHE A 148 7.68 -16.47 31.37
C PHE A 148 8.11 -16.41 32.85
N ILE A 149 7.41 -15.65 33.70
CA ILE A 149 7.70 -15.60 35.15
C ILE A 149 7.17 -16.80 35.93
N GLN A 150 6.50 -17.74 35.26
CA GLN A 150 5.94 -18.97 35.85
C GLN A 150 4.91 -18.71 36.96
N LEU A 151 4.03 -17.71 36.79
CA LEU A 151 2.99 -17.41 37.77
C LEU A 151 1.97 -18.57 37.86
N THR A 152 1.81 -19.16 39.05
CA THR A 152 0.98 -20.36 39.28
C THR A 152 -0.50 -20.16 38.94
N TYR A 153 -1.05 -18.98 39.22
CA TYR A 153 -2.46 -18.64 39.01
C TYR A 153 -2.68 -17.67 37.83
N ARG A 154 -1.82 -17.74 36.81
CA ARG A 154 -1.88 -16.86 35.64
C ARG A 154 -3.24 -16.86 34.92
N ASP A 155 -3.98 -17.96 34.99
CA ASP A 155 -5.27 -18.13 34.30
C ASP A 155 -6.34 -17.17 34.87
N LEU A 156 -6.15 -16.64 36.09
CA LEU A 156 -6.99 -15.58 36.65
C LEU A 156 -6.84 -14.25 35.92
N TYR A 157 -5.75 -14.06 35.16
CA TYR A 157 -5.48 -12.86 34.39
C TYR A 157 -5.82 -13.02 32.90
N ASP A 158 -6.39 -14.16 32.47
CA ASP A 158 -6.72 -14.38 31.06
C ASP A 158 -8.08 -13.77 30.71
N LEU A 159 -8.06 -12.75 29.85
CA LEU A 159 -9.27 -12.07 29.41
C LEU A 159 -9.95 -12.86 28.29
N LYS A 160 -11.19 -13.30 28.52
CA LYS A 160 -12.02 -13.96 27.49
C LYS A 160 -12.52 -12.95 26.45
N ILE A 161 -11.69 -12.64 25.46
CA ILE A 161 -11.98 -11.65 24.41
C ILE A 161 -12.50 -12.34 23.14
N LYS A 162 -13.65 -11.90 22.60
CA LYS A 162 -14.17 -12.38 21.30
C LYS A 162 -13.24 -11.97 20.16
N TYR A 163 -12.98 -12.90 19.22
CA TYR A 163 -12.17 -12.67 18.03
C TYR A 163 -12.79 -11.56 17.15
N MET A 164 -11.96 -10.67 16.61
CA MET A 164 -12.38 -9.58 15.74
C MET A 164 -11.92 -9.84 14.30
N GLU A 165 -12.79 -9.56 13.33
CA GLU A 165 -12.40 -9.46 11.93
C GLU A 165 -11.57 -8.17 11.71
N GLU A 166 -10.42 -8.29 11.03
CA GLU A 166 -9.59 -7.14 10.71
C GLU A 166 -10.33 -6.20 9.74
N LYS A 167 -10.48 -4.92 10.09
CA LYS A 167 -10.99 -3.90 9.15
C LYS A 167 -9.92 -3.62 8.09
N ASN A 168 -10.29 -3.75 6.81
CA ASN A 168 -9.44 -3.36 5.69
C ASN A 168 -9.23 -1.84 5.66
N ARG A 169 -8.07 -1.40 5.16
CA ARG A 169 -7.69 0.03 5.06
C ARG A 169 -8.49 0.69 3.95
N ASP A 170 -9.03 1.87 4.19
CA ASP A 170 -9.68 2.64 3.13
C ASP A 170 -8.70 3.19 2.09
N LEU A 171 -9.05 3.01 0.82
CA LEU A 171 -8.48 3.73 -0.31
C LEU A 171 -9.10 5.14 -0.41
N PRO A 172 -8.36 6.10 -0.98
CA PRO A 172 -8.93 7.40 -1.28
C PRO A 172 -10.03 7.26 -2.35
N ASN A 173 -10.94 8.24 -2.40
CA ASN A 173 -11.93 8.28 -3.48
C ASN A 173 -11.22 8.36 -4.84
N TYR A 174 -11.84 7.80 -5.88
CA TYR A 174 -11.25 7.68 -7.20
C TYR A 174 -10.86 9.04 -7.79
N GLU A 175 -11.71 10.06 -7.64
CA GLU A 175 -11.47 11.44 -8.10
C GLU A 175 -10.08 11.92 -7.67
N VAL A 176 -9.71 11.66 -6.42
CA VAL A 176 -8.41 12.02 -5.83
C VAL A 176 -7.24 11.33 -6.53
N ILE A 177 -7.40 10.05 -6.91
CA ILE A 177 -6.35 9.27 -7.59
C ILE A 177 -6.08 9.87 -8.97
N ILE A 178 -7.14 10.31 -9.64
CA ILE A 178 -7.12 10.81 -11.01
C ILE A 178 -6.55 12.22 -11.04
N ASP A 179 -7.08 13.11 -10.20
CA ASP A 179 -6.59 14.47 -10.03
C ASP A 179 -5.08 14.44 -9.74
N PHE A 180 -4.66 13.55 -8.82
CA PHE A 180 -3.25 13.39 -8.52
C PHE A 180 -2.44 12.85 -9.70
N HIS A 181 -2.95 11.91 -10.49
CA HIS A 181 -2.24 11.38 -11.66
C HIS A 181 -1.96 12.47 -12.69
N TYR A 182 -2.99 13.23 -13.10
CA TYR A 182 -2.84 14.31 -14.07
C TYR A 182 -1.99 15.45 -13.54
N PHE A 183 -2.18 15.81 -12.28
CA PHE A 183 -1.35 16.82 -11.63
C PHE A 183 0.12 16.43 -11.63
N MET A 184 0.44 15.15 -11.35
CA MET A 184 1.83 14.67 -11.40
C MET A 184 2.42 14.74 -12.82
N MET A 185 1.62 14.43 -13.85
CA MET A 185 2.06 14.55 -15.25
C MET A 185 2.31 16.02 -15.63
N GLU A 186 1.39 16.91 -15.28
CA GLU A 186 1.52 18.34 -15.52
C GLU A 186 2.72 18.93 -14.79
N PHE A 187 2.86 18.61 -13.51
CA PHE A 187 3.99 19.02 -12.68
C PHE A 187 5.32 18.57 -13.30
N GLU A 188 5.44 17.33 -13.73
CA GLU A 188 6.69 16.85 -14.32
C GLU A 188 7.08 17.61 -15.61
N ASN A 189 6.09 18.03 -16.39
CA ASN A 189 6.30 18.76 -17.64
C ASN A 189 6.58 20.26 -17.44
N GLN A 190 5.95 20.87 -16.43
CA GLN A 190 5.99 22.32 -16.22
C GLN A 190 6.91 22.76 -15.08
N ALA A 191 7.36 21.84 -14.22
CA ALA A 191 8.17 22.18 -13.05
C ALA A 191 9.49 22.86 -13.44
N THR A 192 9.83 23.92 -12.70
CA THR A 192 11.18 24.49 -12.78
C THR A 192 12.23 23.46 -12.38
N ALA A 193 13.47 23.61 -12.87
CA ALA A 193 14.57 22.70 -12.53
C ALA A 193 14.76 22.52 -11.01
N LEU A 194 14.57 23.61 -10.23
CA LEU A 194 14.65 23.57 -8.78
C LEU A 194 13.51 22.75 -8.14
N GLN A 195 12.26 22.99 -8.56
CA GLN A 195 11.10 22.23 -8.08
C GLN A 195 11.22 20.75 -8.46
N LYS A 196 11.56 20.46 -9.72
CA LYS A 196 11.74 19.09 -10.22
C LYS A 196 12.79 18.35 -9.39
N THR A 197 13.94 18.97 -9.13
CA THR A 197 14.99 18.33 -8.34
C THR A 197 14.58 18.13 -6.87
N LYS A 198 13.90 19.11 -6.26
CA LYS A 198 13.41 19.00 -4.88
C LYS A 198 12.41 17.86 -4.68
N PHE A 199 11.47 17.71 -5.63
CA PHE A 199 10.35 16.76 -5.56
C PHE A 199 10.54 15.51 -6.44
N PHE A 200 11.72 15.32 -7.02
CA PHE A 200 12.05 14.14 -7.81
C PHE A 200 11.77 12.81 -7.09
N PRO A 201 12.03 12.66 -5.77
CA PRO A 201 11.65 11.46 -5.04
C PRO A 201 10.13 11.15 -5.08
N ILE A 202 9.27 12.17 -5.18
CA ILE A 202 7.82 12.02 -5.33
C ILE A 202 7.47 11.56 -6.76
N ILE A 203 8.11 12.14 -7.78
CA ILE A 203 7.96 11.71 -9.18
C ILE A 203 8.34 10.23 -9.33
N LEU A 204 9.52 9.85 -8.84
CA LEU A 204 9.98 8.46 -8.89
C LEU A 204 9.11 7.53 -8.06
N TRP A 205 8.65 7.95 -6.88
CA TRP A 205 7.73 7.15 -6.07
C TRP A 205 6.45 6.85 -6.86
N TRP A 206 5.82 7.87 -7.46
CA TRP A 206 4.61 7.71 -8.24
C TRP A 206 4.80 6.77 -9.44
N LYS A 207 5.85 7.00 -10.25
CA LYS A 207 6.17 6.20 -11.44
C LYS A 207 6.54 4.75 -11.11
N ILE A 208 7.38 4.54 -10.10
CA ILE A 208 7.91 3.20 -9.78
C ILE A 208 6.89 2.40 -8.99
N THR A 209 6.39 2.93 -7.87
CA THR A 209 5.58 2.12 -6.95
C THR A 209 4.12 2.04 -7.37
N GLY A 210 3.67 2.88 -8.30
CA GLY A 210 2.37 2.75 -8.97
C GLY A 210 2.31 1.55 -9.93
N ILE A 211 3.46 1.08 -10.42
CA ILE A 211 3.57 -0.08 -11.32
C ILE A 211 4.08 -1.31 -10.54
N ILE A 212 5.10 -1.11 -9.71
CA ILE A 212 5.77 -2.18 -8.95
C ILE A 212 5.26 -2.14 -7.51
N PRO A 213 4.66 -3.22 -6.99
CA PRO A 213 4.11 -3.24 -5.63
C PRO A 213 5.23 -3.26 -4.57
N MET A 214 5.73 -2.07 -4.25
CA MET A 214 6.79 -1.82 -3.27
C MET A 214 6.21 -1.18 -2.01
N ARG A 215 6.76 -1.52 -0.85
CA ARG A 215 6.49 -0.78 0.38
C ARG A 215 7.24 0.54 0.32
N PRO A 216 6.72 1.64 0.90
CA PRO A 216 7.43 2.93 0.91
C PRO A 216 8.85 2.81 1.46
N LYS A 217 9.04 2.01 2.52
CA LYS A 217 10.37 1.73 3.07
C LYS A 217 11.31 1.02 2.10
N GLU A 218 10.81 0.13 1.24
CA GLU A 218 11.66 -0.53 0.23
C GLU A 218 12.07 0.48 -0.86
N PHE A 219 11.16 1.38 -1.25
CA PHE A 219 11.48 2.47 -2.19
C PHE A 219 12.53 3.43 -1.62
N CYS A 220 12.38 3.87 -0.37
CA CYS A 220 13.36 4.75 0.29
C CYS A 220 14.75 4.12 0.45
N LEU A 221 14.86 2.78 0.36
CA LEU A 221 16.09 2.03 0.55
C LEU A 221 16.70 1.51 -0.77
N LEU A 222 16.19 1.96 -1.93
CA LEU A 222 16.83 1.66 -3.21
C LEU A 222 18.30 2.08 -3.16
N GLU A 223 19.21 1.18 -3.56
CA GLU A 223 20.65 1.45 -3.62
C GLU A 223 20.98 2.31 -4.84
N TRP A 224 22.14 2.98 -4.82
CA TRP A 224 22.54 3.84 -5.94
C TRP A 224 22.63 3.06 -7.27
N ASP A 225 23.11 1.82 -7.25
CA ASP A 225 23.18 0.91 -8.40
C ASP A 225 21.89 0.07 -8.59
N CYS A 226 20.75 0.54 -8.08
CA CYS A 226 19.51 -0.23 -8.11
C CYS A 226 18.98 -0.56 -9.51
N CYS A 227 19.42 0.11 -10.58
CA CYS A 227 18.98 -0.22 -11.94
C CYS A 227 20.16 -0.51 -12.87
N TYR A 228 19.95 -1.44 -13.82
CA TYR A 228 20.94 -1.83 -14.82
C TYR A 228 20.28 -2.31 -16.10
N GLU A 229 21.02 -2.26 -17.21
CA GLU A 229 20.64 -2.85 -18.49
C GLU A 229 21.43 -4.15 -18.73
N GLN A 230 20.76 -5.18 -19.22
CA GLN A 230 21.37 -6.44 -19.62
C GLN A 230 20.65 -6.99 -20.85
N SER A 231 21.40 -7.21 -21.93
CA SER A 231 20.88 -7.78 -23.19
C SER A 231 19.65 -7.05 -23.74
N GLY A 232 19.68 -5.71 -23.76
CA GLY A 232 18.57 -4.86 -24.23
C GLY A 232 17.36 -4.81 -23.30
N ASN A 233 17.45 -5.40 -22.11
CA ASN A 233 16.40 -5.40 -21.09
C ASN A 233 16.85 -4.61 -19.86
N TYR A 234 15.91 -3.91 -19.22
CA TYR A 234 16.17 -3.08 -18.06
C TYR A 234 15.66 -3.76 -16.79
N PHE A 235 16.42 -3.64 -15.70
CA PHE A 235 16.13 -4.31 -14.43
C PHE A 235 16.26 -3.35 -13.24
N LEU A 236 15.46 -3.61 -12.19
CA LEU A 236 15.46 -2.92 -10.91
C LEU A 236 15.71 -3.93 -9.77
N LYS A 237 16.70 -3.63 -8.92
CA LYS A 237 17.00 -4.32 -7.67
C LYS A 237 16.24 -3.65 -6.53
N VAL A 238 15.28 -4.37 -5.94
CA VAL A 238 14.45 -3.93 -4.82
C VAL A 238 14.99 -4.51 -3.50
N PRO A 239 15.19 -3.70 -2.45
CA PRO A 239 15.73 -4.14 -1.16
C PRO A 239 14.68 -4.88 -0.31
N ARG A 240 14.24 -6.05 -0.77
CA ARG A 240 13.29 -6.92 -0.07
C ARG A 240 13.95 -7.53 1.17
N SER A 241 13.30 -7.39 2.33
CA SER A 241 13.80 -7.94 3.61
C SER A 241 13.56 -9.45 3.80
N LYS A 242 12.69 -10.07 3.00
CA LYS A 242 12.30 -11.49 3.12
C LYS A 242 12.45 -12.19 1.76
N GLN A 243 13.65 -12.64 1.43
CA GLN A 243 13.94 -13.22 0.10
C GLN A 243 13.71 -14.73 0.02
N GLU A 244 14.15 -15.49 1.02
CA GLU A 244 13.98 -16.95 1.08
C GLU A 244 12.76 -17.35 1.90
N ALA A 245 12.01 -18.35 1.42
CA ALA A 245 10.96 -19.02 2.17
C ALA A 245 11.52 -19.62 3.47
N LYS A 246 10.87 -19.32 4.61
CA LYS A 246 11.32 -19.83 5.92
C LYS A 246 10.62 -21.12 6.34
N SER A 247 9.55 -21.50 5.66
CA SER A 247 8.76 -22.69 5.92
C SER A 247 8.08 -23.15 4.64
N TYR A 248 7.57 -24.39 4.62
CA TYR A 248 6.81 -24.94 3.50
C TYR A 248 5.57 -24.10 3.12
N SER A 249 5.05 -23.32 4.06
CA SER A 249 3.92 -22.40 3.89
C SER A 249 4.31 -20.98 3.45
N GLU A 250 5.61 -20.71 3.26
CA GLU A 250 6.12 -19.41 2.82
C GLU A 250 6.71 -19.45 1.41
N LEU A 251 6.65 -18.31 0.72
CA LEU A 251 7.20 -18.10 -0.61
C LEU A 251 8.55 -17.38 -0.56
N SER A 252 9.46 -17.79 -1.45
CA SER A 252 10.61 -16.98 -1.83
C SER A 252 10.14 -15.82 -2.71
N VAL A 253 10.72 -14.64 -2.55
CA VAL A 253 10.30 -13.44 -3.28
C VAL A 253 11.46 -12.90 -4.13
N THR A 254 11.15 -12.42 -5.33
CA THR A 254 12.16 -11.82 -6.20
C THR A 254 12.55 -10.44 -5.70
N ASN A 255 13.85 -10.15 -5.75
CA ASN A 255 14.42 -8.83 -5.55
C ASN A 255 14.80 -8.15 -6.87
N ILE A 256 14.80 -8.88 -7.99
CA ILE A 256 15.11 -8.33 -9.32
C ILE A 256 13.83 -8.34 -10.14
N ILE A 257 13.48 -7.17 -10.68
CA ILE A 257 12.25 -6.95 -11.43
C ILE A 257 12.63 -6.33 -12.77
N ARG A 258 12.13 -6.90 -13.88
CA ARG A 258 12.27 -6.29 -15.19
C ARG A 258 11.41 -5.03 -15.25
N ILE A 259 11.99 -3.93 -15.71
CA ILE A 259 11.34 -2.63 -15.87
C ILE A 259 11.37 -2.19 -17.32
N ASN A 260 10.53 -1.23 -17.67
CA ASN A 260 10.57 -0.60 -18.99
C ASN A 260 11.67 0.49 -19.03
N LYS A 261 11.99 0.92 -20.24
CA LYS A 261 12.98 1.97 -20.50
C LYS A 261 12.60 3.30 -19.83
N ASN A 262 11.31 3.65 -19.79
CA ASN A 262 10.85 4.90 -19.16
C ASN A 262 11.19 5.00 -17.66
N ILE A 263 11.00 3.91 -16.90
CA ILE A 263 11.40 3.86 -15.47
C ILE A 263 12.92 3.94 -15.35
N TYR A 264 13.64 3.19 -16.18
CA TYR A 264 15.10 3.18 -16.18
C TYR A 264 15.67 4.58 -16.43
N ASP A 265 15.20 5.24 -17.50
CA ASP A 265 15.58 6.59 -17.89
C ASP A 265 15.22 7.61 -16.80
N SER A 266 14.04 7.50 -16.16
CA SER A 266 13.65 8.40 -15.05
C SER A 266 14.60 8.29 -13.85
N ILE A 267 15.11 7.08 -13.54
CA ILE A 267 16.10 6.89 -12.47
C ILE A 267 17.45 7.50 -12.87
N LEU A 268 17.86 7.34 -14.14
CA LEU A 268 19.10 7.96 -14.63
C LEU A 268 19.02 9.49 -14.64
N GLU A 269 17.89 10.05 -15.05
CA GLU A 269 17.64 11.48 -15.01
C GLU A 269 17.78 12.00 -13.57
N TYR A 270 17.16 11.33 -12.59
CA TYR A 270 17.34 11.71 -11.19
C TYR A 270 18.81 11.70 -10.77
N LYS A 271 19.57 10.64 -11.11
CA LYS A 271 20.99 10.53 -10.76
C LYS A 271 21.82 11.69 -11.29
N GLN A 272 21.49 12.21 -12.47
CA GLN A 272 22.18 13.37 -13.06
C GLN A 272 21.96 14.67 -12.27
N THR A 273 20.86 14.77 -11.50
CA THR A 273 20.57 15.94 -10.66
C THR A 273 21.27 15.93 -9.29
N VAL A 274 21.91 14.80 -8.92
CA VAL A 274 22.57 14.63 -7.63
C VAL A 274 24.05 14.98 -7.74
N PRO A 275 24.56 15.93 -6.94
CA PRO A 275 25.98 16.26 -6.91
C PRO A 275 26.84 15.06 -6.49
N SER A 276 27.99 14.89 -7.12
CA SER A 276 28.88 13.74 -6.93
C SER A 276 29.32 13.52 -5.48
N GLU A 277 29.51 14.61 -4.73
CA GLU A 277 29.95 14.62 -3.33
C GLU A 277 28.86 14.14 -2.35
N LEU A 278 27.63 13.99 -2.81
CA LEU A 278 26.48 13.50 -2.02
C LEU A 278 26.08 12.08 -2.39
N ILE A 279 26.75 11.47 -3.38
CA ILE A 279 26.50 10.08 -3.79
C ILE A 279 27.05 9.16 -2.71
N GLU A 280 26.19 8.28 -2.21
CA GLU A 280 26.53 7.27 -1.22
C GLU A 280 25.90 5.91 -1.59
N LYS A 281 25.63 5.06 -0.60
CA LYS A 281 25.06 3.73 -0.81
C LYS A 281 23.64 3.78 -1.40
N TYR A 282 22.81 4.72 -0.95
CA TYR A 282 21.38 4.76 -1.30
C TYR A 282 21.11 5.79 -2.41
N LEU A 283 20.12 5.49 -3.24
CA LEU A 283 19.63 6.38 -4.29
C LEU A 283 19.16 7.71 -3.69
N PHE A 284 18.46 7.63 -2.55
CA PHE A 284 17.99 8.78 -1.78
C PHE A 284 18.72 8.84 -0.44
N SER A 285 19.03 10.05 0.05
CA SER A 285 19.60 10.27 1.38
C SER A 285 19.07 11.54 2.04
N PHE A 286 19.18 11.64 3.36
CA PHE A 286 18.86 12.88 4.07
C PHE A 286 19.78 14.01 3.60
N ARG A 287 21.07 13.72 3.37
CA ARG A 287 22.04 14.71 2.87
C ARG A 287 21.59 15.31 1.54
N ILE A 288 21.16 14.49 0.56
CA ILE A 288 20.68 14.98 -0.74
C ILE A 288 19.47 15.92 -0.56
N GLN A 289 18.50 15.54 0.28
CA GLN A 289 17.29 16.32 0.50
C GLN A 289 17.53 17.59 1.33
N SER A 290 18.51 17.56 2.24
CA SER A 290 18.78 18.64 3.19
C SER A 290 19.08 19.99 2.52
N ARG A 291 19.61 19.95 1.29
CA ARG A 291 19.85 21.11 0.42
C ARG A 291 18.60 21.98 0.17
N TYR A 292 17.41 21.41 0.29
CA TYR A 292 16.14 22.09 0.03
C TYR A 292 15.47 22.62 1.30
N TYR A 293 16.04 22.38 2.49
CA TYR A 293 15.52 22.88 3.75
C TYR A 293 16.33 24.10 4.20
N LYS A 294 15.63 25.18 4.58
CA LYS A 294 16.25 26.43 5.07
C LYS A 294 16.97 26.27 6.42
N ILE A 295 16.62 25.26 7.20
CA ILE A 295 17.16 25.03 8.55
C ILE A 295 17.77 23.63 8.60
N ALA A 296 19.05 23.55 8.94
CA ALA A 296 19.74 22.30 9.22
C ALA A 296 19.08 21.63 10.44
N LYS A 297 18.24 20.62 10.20
CA LYS A 297 17.69 19.80 11.28
C LYS A 297 18.80 18.88 11.77
N LYS A 298 19.29 19.09 13.00
CA LYS A 298 20.09 18.09 13.70
C LYS A 298 19.25 16.82 13.81
N THR A 299 19.71 15.74 13.18
CA THR A 299 19.08 14.42 13.27
C THR A 299 20.00 13.47 14.02
N THR A 300 19.40 12.61 14.85
CA THR A 300 20.12 11.50 15.50
C THR A 300 20.09 10.21 14.64
N ARG A 301 19.41 10.27 13.49
CA ARG A 301 19.26 9.17 12.53
C ARG A 301 20.40 9.20 11.49
N ARG A 302 20.62 8.06 10.84
CA ARG A 302 21.52 7.90 9.69
C ARG A 302 21.21 8.93 8.59
N GLU A 303 22.19 9.74 8.21
CA GLU A 303 22.04 10.80 7.19
C GLU A 303 22.23 10.30 5.75
N ASP A 304 22.97 9.19 5.60
CA ASP A 304 23.19 8.47 4.34
C ASP A 304 21.92 7.77 3.82
N MET A 305 20.90 7.64 4.68
CA MET A 305 19.64 6.96 4.37
C MET A 305 18.48 7.95 4.20
N TYR A 306 17.52 7.58 3.36
CA TYR A 306 16.23 8.27 3.27
C TYR A 306 15.17 7.54 4.11
N HIS A 307 14.54 8.24 5.04
CA HIS A 307 13.55 7.65 5.94
C HIS A 307 12.14 7.77 5.35
N GLN A 308 11.27 6.78 5.60
CA GLN A 308 9.89 6.81 5.12
C GLN A 308 9.13 8.07 5.60
N ASP A 309 9.35 8.50 6.84
CA ASP A 309 8.73 9.72 7.38
C ASP A 309 9.16 10.96 6.60
N MET A 310 10.38 10.97 6.07
CA MET A 310 10.87 12.09 5.26
C MET A 310 10.18 12.14 3.90
N LEU A 311 10.04 11.00 3.23
CA LEU A 311 9.28 10.93 1.98
C LEU A 311 7.82 11.34 2.21
N HIS A 312 7.23 10.97 3.35
CA HIS A 312 5.88 11.38 3.72
C HIS A 312 5.79 12.90 3.93
N ASN A 313 6.74 13.48 4.67
CA ASN A 313 6.82 14.92 4.85
C ASN A 313 7.06 15.65 3.53
N LEU A 314 7.89 15.10 2.62
CA LEU A 314 8.11 15.66 1.30
C LEU A 314 6.82 15.64 0.47
N LEU A 315 6.03 14.57 0.56
CA LEU A 315 4.72 14.50 -0.09
C LEU A 315 3.73 15.54 0.49
N ILE A 316 3.74 15.76 1.81
CA ILE A 316 2.96 16.84 2.42
C ILE A 316 3.43 18.22 1.93
N CYS A 317 4.74 18.45 1.87
CA CYS A 317 5.29 19.68 1.28
C CYS A 317 4.89 19.84 -0.18
N PHE A 318 4.83 18.76 -0.96
CA PHE A 318 4.40 18.80 -2.34
C PHE A 318 2.94 19.27 -2.47
N TYR A 319 2.03 18.70 -1.67
CA TYR A 319 0.64 19.18 -1.61
C TYR A 319 0.54 20.66 -1.23
N LYS A 320 1.33 21.11 -0.25
CA LYS A 320 1.26 22.50 0.22
C LYS A 320 1.89 23.51 -0.73
N GLU A 321 3.06 23.20 -1.27
CA GLU A 321 3.87 24.14 -2.05
C GLU A 321 3.55 24.13 -3.55
N ILE A 322 3.15 22.97 -4.10
CA ILE A 322 2.87 22.83 -5.54
C ILE A 322 1.36 22.82 -5.80
N VAL A 323 0.58 22.05 -5.04
CA VAL A 323 -0.89 22.04 -5.21
C VAL A 323 -1.55 23.25 -4.53
N GLY A 324 -0.89 23.89 -3.56
CA GLY A 324 -1.40 25.05 -2.84
C GLY A 324 -2.36 24.69 -1.69
N TRP A 325 -2.35 23.45 -1.23
CA TRP A 325 -3.26 22.99 -0.18
C TRP A 325 -2.91 23.53 1.21
N ASN A 326 -3.95 23.81 1.98
CA ASN A 326 -3.88 24.11 3.41
C ASN A 326 -4.31 22.87 4.24
N ASN A 327 -4.34 22.99 5.57
CA ASN A 327 -4.64 21.84 6.44
C ASN A 327 -6.09 21.33 6.33
N SER A 328 -7.05 22.15 5.91
CA SER A 328 -8.45 21.71 5.70
C SER A 328 -8.62 20.86 4.45
N ASP A 329 -7.78 21.04 3.42
CA ASP A 329 -7.93 20.35 2.13
C ASP A 329 -7.61 18.85 2.18
N PHE A 330 -6.95 18.39 3.25
CA PHE A 330 -6.61 16.98 3.45
C PHE A 330 -7.82 16.09 3.81
N TYR A 331 -9.00 16.67 4.04
CA TYR A 331 -10.24 15.97 4.38
C TYR A 331 -11.40 16.52 3.55
N ARG A 332 -12.10 15.68 2.77
CA ARG A 332 -13.19 16.15 1.88
C ARG A 332 -14.53 15.47 2.12
N PHE A 333 -14.57 14.21 2.57
CA PHE A 333 -15.83 13.49 2.65
C PHE A 333 -16.17 13.11 4.08
N VAL A 334 -17.42 13.39 4.45
CA VAL A 334 -18.04 12.99 5.70
C VAL A 334 -19.23 12.11 5.34
N LYS A 335 -19.08 10.78 5.41
CA LYS A 335 -20.22 9.87 5.28
C LYS A 335 -21.09 10.08 6.51
N ARG A 336 -22.34 10.51 6.33
CA ARG A 336 -23.32 10.63 7.41
C ARG A 336 -24.20 9.38 7.46
N ASN A 337 -24.64 8.99 8.65
CA ASN A 337 -25.65 7.92 8.78
C ASN A 337 -27.04 8.48 8.40
N GLU A 338 -28.06 7.61 8.42
CA GLU A 338 -29.46 7.96 8.14
C GLU A 338 -29.99 9.10 9.04
N ASN A 339 -29.38 9.28 10.21
CA ASN A 339 -29.73 10.33 11.18
C ASN A 339 -28.94 11.64 10.96
N GLY A 340 -28.14 11.74 9.88
CA GLY A 340 -27.33 12.92 9.57
C GLY A 340 -26.04 13.06 10.40
N GLU A 341 -25.72 12.10 11.27
CA GLU A 341 -24.51 12.12 12.09
C GLU A 341 -23.29 11.68 11.29
N ILE A 342 -22.13 12.30 11.57
CA ILE A 342 -20.87 11.93 10.94
C ILE A 342 -20.50 10.49 11.30
N ASN A 343 -20.63 9.59 10.34
CA ASN A 343 -20.29 8.18 10.47
C ASN A 343 -18.83 7.94 10.07
N ARG A 344 -18.29 8.66 9.06
CA ARG A 344 -16.92 8.42 8.56
C ARG A 344 -16.31 9.62 7.86
N ILE A 345 -15.04 9.91 8.13
CA ILE A 345 -14.26 10.89 7.36
C ILE A 345 -13.37 10.13 6.35
N ILE A 346 -13.47 10.45 5.06
CA ILE A 346 -12.60 9.89 4.01
C ILE A 346 -11.57 10.95 3.63
N ARG A 347 -10.30 10.53 3.57
CA ARG A 347 -9.19 11.39 3.19
C ARG A 347 -9.30 11.79 1.71
N ASN A 348 -8.87 13.02 1.42
CA ASN A 348 -8.88 13.58 0.07
C ASN A 348 -7.50 13.56 -0.59
N TYR A 349 -6.61 12.65 -0.18
CA TYR A 349 -5.23 12.66 -0.65
C TYR A 349 -4.64 11.27 -0.77
N ILE A 350 -3.64 11.16 -1.66
CA ILE A 350 -2.87 9.93 -1.87
C ILE A 350 -1.77 9.85 -0.81
N THR A 351 -1.65 8.68 -0.19
CA THR A 351 -0.57 8.32 0.72
C THR A 351 0.46 7.44 0.04
N LEU A 352 1.68 7.41 0.59
CA LEU A 352 2.77 6.57 0.06
C LEU A 352 2.41 5.08 -0.06
N ALA A 353 1.51 4.59 0.80
CA ALA A 353 1.12 3.19 0.83
C ALA A 353 0.09 2.84 -0.25
N ASP A 354 -0.59 3.81 -0.85
CA ASP A 354 -1.72 3.56 -1.77
C ASP A 354 -1.26 3.04 -3.12
N THR A 355 -0.12 3.52 -3.63
CA THR A 355 0.45 3.06 -4.90
C THR A 355 0.75 1.55 -4.91
N ARG A 356 1.11 0.98 -3.76
CA ARG A 356 1.22 -0.48 -3.59
C ARG A 356 -0.12 -1.19 -3.77
N HIS A 357 -1.21 -0.61 -3.27
CA HIS A 357 -2.55 -1.17 -3.47
C HIS A 357 -2.94 -1.06 -4.95
N PHE A 358 -2.71 0.10 -5.57
CA PHE A 358 -3.02 0.33 -6.99
C PHE A 358 -2.31 -0.65 -7.91
N SER A 359 -1.00 -0.85 -7.72
CA SER A 359 -0.23 -1.81 -8.51
C SER A 359 -0.75 -3.24 -8.35
N ILE A 360 -1.11 -3.67 -7.14
CA ILE A 360 -1.69 -5.00 -6.91
C ILE A 360 -3.05 -5.15 -7.59
N CYS A 361 -3.95 -4.16 -7.47
CA CYS A 361 -5.24 -4.17 -8.15
C CYS A 361 -5.08 -4.20 -9.68
N ASN A 362 -4.16 -3.41 -10.23
CA ASN A 362 -3.86 -3.39 -11.65
C ASN A 362 -3.35 -4.76 -12.15
N MET A 363 -2.45 -5.42 -11.40
CA MET A 363 -2.01 -6.77 -11.73
C MET A 363 -3.16 -7.79 -11.70
N MET A 364 -4.07 -7.67 -10.74
CA MET A 364 -5.27 -8.51 -10.67
C MET A 364 -6.15 -8.34 -11.90
N LEU A 365 -6.37 -7.09 -12.35
CA LEU A 365 -7.15 -6.77 -13.55
C LEU A 365 -6.44 -7.12 -14.86
N GLN A 366 -5.13 -7.41 -14.83
CA GLN A 366 -4.40 -7.98 -15.96
C GLN A 366 -4.47 -9.51 -15.98
N GLY A 367 -5.15 -10.14 -15.02
CA GLY A 367 -5.28 -11.59 -14.94
C GLY A 367 -4.03 -12.29 -14.40
N ILE A 368 -3.11 -11.56 -13.76
CA ILE A 368 -1.89 -12.15 -13.21
C ILE A 368 -2.25 -13.01 -12.00
N ASN A 369 -1.77 -14.26 -11.95
CA ASN A 369 -2.10 -15.17 -10.85
C ASN A 369 -1.61 -14.66 -9.47
N PRO A 370 -2.32 -15.02 -8.39
CA PRO A 370 -1.97 -14.62 -7.03
C PRO A 370 -0.56 -15.01 -6.58
N LEU A 371 0.00 -16.13 -7.07
CA LEU A 371 1.38 -16.52 -6.73
C LEU A 371 2.39 -15.49 -7.26
N THR A 372 2.25 -15.10 -8.52
CA THR A 372 3.11 -14.11 -9.18
C THR A 372 2.95 -12.74 -8.53
N ILE A 373 1.71 -12.32 -8.23
CA ILE A 373 1.46 -11.09 -7.47
C ILE A 373 2.12 -11.15 -6.09
N ALA A 374 2.04 -12.28 -5.37
CA ALA A 374 2.68 -12.43 -4.05
C ALA A 374 4.19 -12.18 -4.14
N LYS A 375 4.84 -12.82 -5.12
CA LYS A 375 6.27 -12.69 -5.37
C LYS A 375 6.64 -11.26 -5.73
N MET A 376 5.94 -10.65 -6.69
CA MET A 376 6.17 -9.27 -7.11
C MET A 376 5.95 -8.29 -5.97
N ALA A 377 4.97 -8.52 -5.10
CA ALA A 377 4.68 -7.69 -3.94
C ALA A 377 5.58 -7.97 -2.73
N GLY A 378 6.42 -9.01 -2.73
CA GLY A 378 7.19 -9.40 -1.56
C GLY A 378 6.30 -9.87 -0.40
N HIS A 379 5.25 -10.62 -0.70
CA HIS A 379 4.42 -11.34 0.26
C HIS A 379 4.95 -12.78 0.42
N THR A 380 5.29 -13.16 1.64
CA THR A 380 5.68 -14.54 1.93
C THR A 380 4.47 -15.48 2.00
N ARG A 381 3.23 -14.96 2.08
CA ARG A 381 2.00 -15.74 2.10
C ARG A 381 1.00 -15.20 1.09
N ILE A 382 0.36 -16.10 0.33
CA ILE A 382 -0.64 -15.72 -0.68
C ILE A 382 -1.84 -15.03 -0.03
N GLY A 383 -2.29 -15.52 1.13
CA GLY A 383 -3.44 -14.99 1.86
C GLY A 383 -3.33 -13.51 2.27
N THR A 384 -2.12 -12.94 2.31
CA THR A 384 -1.92 -11.49 2.55
C THR A 384 -2.60 -10.63 1.49
N GLN A 385 -2.92 -11.19 0.32
CA GLN A 385 -3.56 -10.46 -0.76
C GLN A 385 -5.07 -10.25 -0.58
N ARG A 386 -5.72 -10.94 0.35
CA ARG A 386 -7.18 -10.84 0.57
C ARG A 386 -7.62 -9.42 0.91
N ASN A 387 -6.76 -8.66 1.58
CA ASN A 387 -7.04 -7.29 1.96
C ASN A 387 -7.15 -6.34 0.76
N TYR A 388 -6.65 -6.74 -0.43
CA TYR A 388 -6.79 -5.94 -1.66
C TYR A 388 -8.08 -6.26 -2.42
N TRP A 389 -8.69 -7.44 -2.20
CA TRP A 389 -9.90 -7.87 -2.91
C TRP A 389 -11.09 -6.95 -2.62
N GLY A 390 -11.23 -6.49 -1.38
CA GLY A 390 -12.29 -5.57 -0.97
C GLY A 390 -12.17 -4.16 -1.55
N HIS A 391 -11.10 -3.86 -2.30
CA HIS A 391 -10.87 -2.56 -2.92
C HIS A 391 -10.84 -2.61 -4.44
N LEU A 392 -11.05 -3.78 -5.03
CA LEU A 392 -10.95 -3.96 -6.48
C LEU A 392 -12.11 -3.25 -7.20
N GLU A 393 -13.31 -3.24 -6.62
CA GLU A 393 -14.50 -2.57 -7.15
C GLU A 393 -14.27 -1.05 -7.27
N SER A 394 -13.89 -0.36 -6.19
CA SER A 394 -13.57 1.07 -6.23
C SER A 394 -12.42 1.39 -7.20
N PHE A 395 -11.47 0.47 -7.37
CA PHE A 395 -10.39 0.64 -8.35
C PHE A 395 -10.88 0.52 -9.80
N VAL A 396 -11.85 -0.35 -10.07
CA VAL A 396 -12.50 -0.50 -11.37
C VAL A 396 -13.36 0.72 -11.71
N GLU A 397 -14.17 1.19 -10.76
CA GLU A 397 -14.91 2.46 -10.87
C GLU A 397 -13.96 3.61 -11.25
N SER A 398 -12.80 3.68 -10.56
CA SER A 398 -11.75 4.66 -10.89
C SER A 398 -11.27 4.54 -12.34
N HIS A 399 -11.05 3.31 -12.82
CA HIS A 399 -10.55 3.07 -14.17
C HIS A 399 -11.56 3.45 -15.25
N VAL A 400 -12.84 3.11 -15.05
CA VAL A 400 -13.96 3.51 -15.92
C VAL A 400 -14.00 5.03 -16.05
N TYR A 401 -13.96 5.74 -14.92
CA TYR A 401 -13.99 7.20 -14.93
C TYR A 401 -12.76 7.84 -15.60
N ILE A 402 -11.54 7.31 -15.36
CA ILE A 402 -10.33 7.81 -16.06
C ILE A 402 -10.52 7.71 -17.56
N ILE A 403 -10.98 6.56 -18.05
CA ILE A 403 -11.12 6.31 -19.47
C ILE A 403 -12.25 7.16 -20.05
N SER A 404 -13.37 7.32 -19.35
CA SER A 404 -14.48 8.18 -19.81
C SER A 404 -14.05 9.64 -19.88
N THR A 405 -13.31 10.10 -18.86
CA THR A 405 -12.75 11.46 -18.81
C THR A 405 -11.69 11.67 -19.88
N LYS A 406 -10.78 10.70 -20.15
CA LYS A 406 -9.83 10.80 -21.28
C LYS A 406 -10.56 10.83 -22.61
N ALA A 407 -11.55 9.96 -22.79
CA ALA A 407 -12.38 9.96 -23.98
C ALA A 407 -13.12 11.30 -24.15
N ARG A 408 -13.41 12.01 -23.06
CA ARG A 408 -13.95 13.38 -23.07
C ARG A 408 -12.88 14.44 -23.36
N ILE A 409 -11.73 14.42 -22.68
CA ILE A 409 -10.64 15.41 -22.87
C ILE A 409 -10.10 15.33 -24.30
N ASN A 410 -9.83 14.13 -24.80
CA ASN A 410 -9.42 13.94 -26.20
C ASN A 410 -10.47 14.46 -27.20
N LYS A 411 -11.77 14.46 -26.81
CA LYS A 411 -12.86 15.09 -27.59
C LYS A 411 -12.88 16.63 -27.44
N LEU A 412 -12.52 17.18 -26.27
CA LEU A 412 -12.48 18.62 -25.94
C LEU A 412 -11.25 19.34 -26.51
N GLU A 413 -10.06 18.74 -26.46
CA GLU A 413 -8.81 19.32 -27.01
C GLU A 413 -8.91 19.59 -28.52
N LYS A 414 -9.81 18.91 -29.23
CA LYS A 414 -10.10 19.17 -30.64
C LYS A 414 -11.06 20.32 -30.90
N ILE A 415 -11.75 20.81 -29.87
CA ILE A 415 -12.69 21.94 -29.96
C ILE A 415 -11.92 23.28 -29.99
N LEU A 416 -10.73 23.32 -29.38
CA LEU A 416 -9.93 24.54 -29.16
C LEU A 416 -8.83 24.75 -30.21
N GLY A 417 -9.02 24.33 -31.45
CA GLY A 417 -7.96 24.33 -32.47
C GLY A 417 -7.23 25.68 -32.61
N GLU A 418 -6.02 25.77 -32.04
CA GLU A 418 -4.74 26.19 -32.63
C GLU A 418 -3.64 26.20 -31.53
N GLY A 419 -2.65 25.28 -31.61
CA GLY A 419 -1.39 25.39 -30.86
C GLY A 419 -0.81 24.10 -30.27
N VAL A 420 0.08 23.45 -31.04
CA VAL A 420 1.21 22.60 -30.60
C VAL A 420 0.89 21.19 -30.06
N PHE A 421 1.40 20.18 -30.77
CA PHE A 421 1.44 18.72 -30.53
C PHE A 421 0.37 17.88 -31.25
N ASP A 422 0.87 17.15 -32.24
CA ASP A 422 0.17 16.35 -33.24
C ASP A 422 -0.08 14.92 -32.74
N VAL A 423 -1.33 14.56 -32.42
CA VAL A 423 -1.90 13.20 -32.55
C VAL A 423 -3.41 13.32 -32.78
N LYS A 424 -3.87 12.89 -33.96
CA LYS A 424 -5.29 12.78 -34.36
C LYS A 424 -6.00 11.63 -33.62
N ASP A 425 -7.18 11.86 -33.01
CA ASP A 425 -8.42 11.08 -33.29
C ASP A 425 -9.70 11.42 -32.51
N LYS A 426 -10.79 11.62 -33.29
CA LYS A 426 -12.24 11.83 -33.03
C LYS A 426 -12.73 12.95 -32.06
N ILE A 427 -13.34 13.97 -32.68
CA ILE A 427 -13.95 15.19 -32.13
C ILE A 427 -15.23 14.86 -31.34
N ASN A 428 -15.72 15.78 -30.50
CA ASN A 428 -17.11 15.79 -30.08
C ASN A 428 -18.04 16.09 -31.28
N GLU A 429 -18.27 15.09 -32.12
CA GLU A 429 -18.80 15.33 -33.45
C GLU A 429 -20.22 15.91 -33.44
N SER A 430 -21.10 15.58 -32.48
CA SER A 430 -22.51 16.01 -32.56
C SER A 430 -22.80 17.49 -32.27
N ARG A 431 -21.78 18.27 -31.84
CA ARG A 431 -21.89 19.73 -31.64
C ARG A 431 -21.24 20.53 -32.78
N ILE A 432 -20.44 19.87 -33.61
CA ILE A 432 -19.64 20.48 -34.68
C ILE A 432 -20.12 20.00 -36.04
N TYR A 433 -20.46 18.72 -36.12
CA TYR A 433 -20.98 18.05 -37.29
C TYR A 433 -22.46 17.74 -37.08
N THR A 434 -23.22 17.93 -38.14
CA THR A 434 -24.55 17.37 -38.27
C THR A 434 -24.46 16.00 -38.97
N PRO A 435 -25.52 15.19 -38.95
CA PRO A 435 -25.53 13.95 -39.70
C PRO A 435 -25.13 14.14 -41.17
N GLU A 436 -25.44 15.29 -41.77
CA GLU A 436 -25.14 15.62 -43.18
C GLU A 436 -23.65 15.62 -43.51
N ASP A 437 -22.77 15.90 -42.55
CA ASP A 437 -21.32 15.93 -42.72
C ASP A 437 -20.69 14.55 -42.93
N PHE A 438 -21.45 13.48 -42.72
CA PHE A 438 -21.01 12.11 -42.93
C PHE A 438 -21.61 11.55 -44.24
N PRO A 439 -20.81 11.43 -45.32
CA PRO A 439 -21.30 10.95 -46.63
C PRO A 439 -21.83 9.52 -46.58
N LEU A 440 -21.20 8.67 -45.75
CA LEU A 440 -21.59 7.29 -45.52
C LEU A 440 -22.24 7.17 -44.16
N ARG A 441 -23.57 7.32 -44.09
CA ARG A 441 -24.31 7.18 -42.83
C ARG A 441 -25.52 6.27 -42.94
N LYS A 442 -25.82 5.56 -41.86
CA LYS A 442 -27.06 4.78 -41.68
C LYS A 442 -27.68 5.18 -40.35
N GLU A 443 -28.98 5.51 -40.37
CA GLU A 443 -29.73 5.81 -39.15
C GLU A 443 -29.80 4.55 -38.28
N VAL A 444 -29.53 4.72 -36.99
CA VAL A 444 -29.61 3.67 -35.98
C VAL A 444 -30.35 4.24 -34.75
N LYS A 445 -30.65 3.37 -33.77
CA LYS A 445 -31.35 3.78 -32.56
C LYS A 445 -30.58 4.93 -31.86
N HIS A 446 -31.27 6.07 -31.69
CA HIS A 446 -30.77 7.32 -31.07
C HIS A 446 -29.51 7.94 -31.73
N GLY A 447 -29.28 7.70 -33.03
CA GLY A 447 -28.18 8.36 -33.74
C GLY A 447 -27.87 7.78 -35.13
N TYR A 448 -26.60 7.87 -35.54
CA TYR A 448 -26.14 7.44 -36.86
C TYR A 448 -24.86 6.61 -36.77
N CYS A 449 -24.67 5.70 -37.71
CA CYS A 449 -23.40 4.99 -37.91
C CYS A 449 -22.58 5.68 -39.01
N LYS A 450 -21.34 6.10 -38.71
CA LYS A 450 -20.48 6.92 -39.59
C LYS A 450 -19.87 6.22 -40.81
N TYR A 451 -20.01 4.91 -40.90
CA TYR A 451 -19.47 4.12 -42.00
C TYR A 451 -20.55 3.37 -42.78
N GLY A 452 -21.83 3.70 -42.54
CA GLY A 452 -22.95 3.01 -43.17
C GLY A 452 -22.91 1.50 -42.90
N ALA A 453 -23.04 1.13 -41.62
CA ALA A 453 -22.93 -0.24 -41.10
C ALA A 453 -23.15 -1.34 -42.15
N LEU A 454 -22.16 -2.24 -42.32
CA LEU A 454 -22.30 -3.50 -43.04
C LEU A 454 -23.69 -4.09 -42.72
N ASP A 455 -24.40 -4.60 -43.71
CA ASP A 455 -25.82 -4.99 -43.56
C ASP A 455 -26.09 -6.01 -42.44
N ASN A 456 -25.04 -6.60 -41.83
CA ASN A 456 -25.08 -7.54 -40.72
C ASN A 456 -24.37 -7.05 -39.43
N CYS A 457 -24.33 -5.74 -39.15
CA CYS A 457 -23.79 -5.24 -37.88
C CYS A 457 -24.70 -5.62 -36.69
N ALA A 458 -24.37 -6.71 -35.99
CA ALA A 458 -25.06 -7.19 -34.79
C ALA A 458 -24.56 -6.56 -33.48
N GLY A 459 -23.72 -5.51 -33.58
CA GLY A 459 -23.11 -4.87 -32.41
C GLY A 459 -24.03 -3.88 -31.71
N GLU A 460 -23.82 -3.70 -30.42
CA GLU A 460 -24.50 -2.67 -29.63
C GLU A 460 -23.89 -1.28 -29.90
N CYS A 461 -24.75 -0.32 -30.27
CA CYS A 461 -24.33 1.00 -30.71
C CYS A 461 -23.80 1.88 -29.56
N ARG A 462 -24.33 1.71 -28.33
CA ARG A 462 -23.99 2.54 -27.15
C ARG A 462 -22.50 2.69 -26.89
N TYR A 463 -21.72 1.65 -27.18
CA TYR A 463 -20.27 1.61 -26.98
C TYR A 463 -19.51 1.26 -28.27
N CYS A 464 -20.06 1.64 -29.43
CA CYS A 464 -19.40 1.48 -30.72
C CYS A 464 -18.56 2.72 -31.06
N ASN A 465 -17.34 2.51 -31.56
CA ASN A 465 -16.43 3.61 -31.94
C ASN A 465 -16.94 4.44 -33.13
N ASP A 466 -17.87 3.89 -33.91
CA ASP A 466 -18.41 4.48 -35.12
C ASP A 466 -19.85 4.97 -34.94
N PHE A 467 -20.35 4.92 -33.71
CA PHE A 467 -21.62 5.50 -33.33
C PHE A 467 -21.48 7.01 -33.17
N PHE A 468 -22.41 7.71 -33.80
CA PHE A 468 -22.61 9.15 -33.67
C PHE A 468 -23.94 9.37 -32.93
N TYR A 469 -23.86 9.77 -31.67
CA TYR A 469 -25.04 10.03 -30.83
C TYR A 469 -25.74 11.32 -31.26
N TYR A 470 -26.99 11.18 -31.69
CA TYR A 470 -27.84 12.29 -32.15
C TYR A 470 -29.31 11.87 -31.99
N PRO A 471 -29.84 11.87 -30.76
CA PRO A 471 -31.19 11.38 -30.50
C PRO A 471 -32.25 12.35 -31.04
N LYS A 472 -33.37 11.82 -31.54
CA LYS A 472 -34.55 12.65 -31.90
C LYS A 472 -35.24 13.23 -30.66
N ASN A 473 -35.26 12.46 -29.57
CA ASN A 473 -35.74 12.86 -28.25
C ASN A 473 -34.60 12.70 -27.25
N SER A 474 -34.17 13.81 -26.64
CA SER A 474 -33.03 13.85 -25.72
C SER A 474 -33.26 12.99 -24.48
N ASP A 475 -34.45 13.02 -23.90
CA ASP A 475 -34.76 12.29 -22.66
C ASP A 475 -34.74 10.78 -22.89
N GLU A 476 -35.35 10.32 -23.99
CA GLU A 476 -35.35 8.89 -24.37
C GLU A 476 -33.94 8.39 -24.72
N GLY A 477 -33.13 9.24 -25.35
CA GLY A 477 -31.71 8.96 -25.62
C GLY A 477 -30.89 8.82 -24.34
N LEU A 478 -31.12 9.72 -23.37
CA LEU A 478 -30.44 9.72 -22.07
C LEU A 478 -30.83 8.50 -21.24
N GLU A 479 -32.12 8.15 -21.14
CA GLU A 479 -32.58 6.93 -20.47
C GLU A 479 -31.98 5.66 -21.08
N TRP A 480 -31.85 5.62 -22.41
CA TRP A 480 -31.22 4.50 -23.12
C TRP A 480 -29.72 4.37 -22.81
N LEU A 481 -29.01 5.49 -22.66
CA LEU A 481 -27.60 5.48 -22.23
C LEU A 481 -27.46 5.09 -20.76
N LEU A 482 -28.27 5.67 -19.86
CA LEU A 482 -28.27 5.37 -18.42
C LEU A 482 -28.52 3.88 -18.16
N SER A 483 -29.55 3.31 -18.79
CA SER A 483 -29.83 1.87 -18.70
C SER A 483 -28.68 1.01 -19.25
N GLY A 484 -28.02 1.45 -20.32
CA GLY A 484 -26.82 0.77 -20.85
C GLY A 484 -25.65 0.79 -19.87
N SER A 485 -25.42 1.93 -19.22
CA SER A 485 -24.40 2.11 -18.20
C SER A 485 -24.65 1.23 -16.98
N GLU A 486 -25.91 1.15 -16.52
CA GLU A 486 -26.31 0.31 -15.39
C GLU A 486 -26.14 -1.19 -15.69
N ILE A 487 -26.52 -1.65 -16.89
CA ILE A 487 -26.32 -3.05 -17.30
C ILE A 487 -24.83 -3.41 -17.29
N LEU A 488 -23.97 -2.52 -17.84
CA LEU A 488 -22.52 -2.74 -17.86
C LEU A 488 -21.93 -2.75 -16.44
N GLU A 489 -22.43 -1.91 -15.54
CA GLU A 489 -22.02 -1.90 -14.13
C GLU A 489 -22.37 -3.22 -13.44
N GLN A 490 -23.60 -3.72 -13.61
CA GLN A 490 -24.03 -5.00 -13.05
C GLN A 490 -23.19 -6.17 -13.58
N GLN A 491 -22.85 -6.14 -14.88
CA GLN A 491 -21.95 -7.12 -15.50
C GLN A 491 -20.53 -7.04 -14.92
N LEU A 492 -19.98 -5.83 -14.75
CA LEU A 492 -18.67 -5.60 -14.13
C LEU A 492 -18.62 -6.18 -12.71
N VAL A 493 -19.58 -5.83 -11.86
CA VAL A 493 -19.66 -6.33 -10.47
C VAL A 493 -19.73 -7.85 -10.44
N THR A 494 -20.51 -8.46 -11.33
CA THR A 494 -20.66 -9.92 -11.43
C THR A 494 -19.34 -10.59 -11.84
N GLU A 495 -18.70 -10.09 -12.89
CA GLU A 495 -17.43 -10.66 -13.37
C GLU A 495 -16.28 -10.43 -12.39
N LEU A 496 -16.26 -9.30 -11.68
CA LEU A 496 -15.30 -9.04 -10.61
C LEU A 496 -15.44 -10.06 -9.47
N LYS A 497 -16.67 -10.34 -9.02
CA LYS A 497 -16.92 -11.38 -8.02
C LYS A 497 -16.47 -12.75 -8.52
N SER A 498 -16.70 -13.06 -9.80
CA SER A 498 -16.23 -14.29 -10.44
C SER A 498 -14.69 -14.39 -10.42
N LEU A 499 -13.98 -13.35 -10.85
CA LEU A 499 -12.51 -13.27 -10.82
C LEU A 499 -11.96 -13.46 -9.40
N LEU A 500 -12.54 -12.77 -8.41
CA LEU A 500 -12.14 -12.90 -7.01
C LEU A 500 -12.37 -14.32 -6.47
N ASN A 501 -13.45 -14.98 -6.89
CA ASN A 501 -13.71 -16.37 -6.52
C ASN A 501 -12.66 -17.32 -7.12
N ILE A 502 -12.25 -17.10 -8.37
CA ILE A 502 -11.15 -17.86 -9.00
C ILE A 502 -9.86 -17.67 -8.19
N TYR A 503 -9.47 -16.43 -7.88
CA TYR A 503 -8.28 -16.15 -7.08
C TYR A 503 -8.34 -16.74 -5.66
N LYS A 504 -9.52 -16.82 -5.06
CA LYS A 504 -9.70 -17.40 -3.73
C LYS A 504 -9.51 -18.92 -3.73
N ASN A 505 -9.92 -19.59 -4.79
CA ASN A 505 -9.98 -21.05 -4.87
C ASN A 505 -8.83 -21.65 -5.69
N MET A 506 -8.03 -20.83 -6.38
CA MET A 506 -6.87 -21.26 -7.15
C MET A 506 -5.91 -22.06 -6.28
N LYS A 507 -5.50 -23.24 -6.76
CA LYS A 507 -4.59 -24.14 -6.05
C LYS A 507 -3.13 -23.85 -6.42
N PHE A 508 -2.27 -23.89 -5.40
CA PHE A 508 -0.84 -23.62 -5.53
C PHE A 508 -0.03 -24.74 -4.88
N ASN A 509 1.06 -25.14 -5.52
CA ASN A 509 2.10 -25.92 -4.89
C ASN A 509 3.27 -24.99 -4.57
N LEU A 510 3.44 -24.63 -3.31
CA LEU A 510 4.44 -23.66 -2.87
C LEU A 510 5.88 -24.20 -2.98
N ALA A 511 6.08 -25.51 -2.95
CA ALA A 511 7.41 -26.12 -3.04
C ALA A 511 7.97 -26.10 -4.47
N THR A 512 7.11 -26.36 -5.45
CA THR A 512 7.47 -26.29 -6.89
C THR A 512 7.14 -24.95 -7.52
N GLU A 513 6.56 -24.03 -6.75
CA GLU A 513 6.07 -22.73 -7.20
C GLU A 513 5.13 -22.81 -8.41
N SER A 514 4.37 -23.90 -8.51
CA SER A 514 3.43 -24.16 -9.61
C SER A 514 1.99 -23.83 -9.21
N TYR A 515 1.17 -23.57 -10.22
CA TYR A 515 -0.24 -23.20 -10.09
C TYR A 515 -1.08 -23.87 -11.18
N SER A 516 -2.40 -23.91 -10.97
CA SER A 516 -3.35 -24.41 -11.96
C SER A 516 -3.35 -23.55 -13.22
N MET A 517 -2.88 -24.11 -14.34
CA MET A 517 -2.89 -23.43 -15.64
C MET A 517 -4.31 -23.11 -16.11
N PHE A 518 -5.24 -24.04 -15.88
CA PHE A 518 -6.65 -23.86 -16.20
C PHE A 518 -7.29 -22.69 -15.42
N ASP A 519 -7.04 -22.60 -14.11
CA ASP A 519 -7.57 -21.49 -13.30
C ASP A 519 -6.93 -20.15 -13.73
N ASN A 520 -5.65 -20.17 -14.12
CA ASN A 520 -4.95 -18.99 -14.60
C ASN A 520 -5.50 -18.50 -15.95
N GLU A 521 -5.78 -19.41 -16.89
CA GLU A 521 -6.42 -19.07 -18.17
C GLU A 521 -7.84 -18.52 -17.96
N GLN A 522 -8.61 -19.10 -17.04
CA GLN A 522 -9.92 -18.55 -16.66
C GLN A 522 -9.80 -17.15 -16.06
N ALA A 523 -8.86 -16.95 -15.13
CA ALA A 523 -8.63 -15.63 -14.55
C ALA A 523 -8.23 -14.60 -15.61
N LEU A 524 -7.36 -14.97 -16.55
CA LEU A 524 -6.97 -14.12 -17.67
C LEU A 524 -8.16 -13.77 -18.58
N SER A 525 -8.99 -14.77 -18.92
CA SER A 525 -10.20 -14.56 -19.72
C SER A 525 -11.17 -13.60 -19.02
N LYS A 526 -11.41 -13.79 -17.72
CA LYS A 526 -12.26 -12.91 -16.90
C LYS A 526 -11.70 -11.50 -16.80
N ALA A 527 -10.40 -11.36 -16.57
CA ALA A 527 -9.72 -10.07 -16.56
C ALA A 527 -9.86 -9.32 -17.89
N ASN A 528 -9.69 -10.02 -19.02
CA ASN A 528 -9.89 -9.44 -20.36
C ASN A 528 -11.35 -8.99 -20.59
N LEU A 529 -12.32 -9.79 -20.14
CA LEU A 529 -13.73 -9.44 -20.21
C LEU A 529 -14.06 -8.20 -19.36
N ILE A 530 -13.55 -8.15 -18.12
CA ILE A 530 -13.69 -6.98 -17.24
C ILE A 530 -13.09 -5.75 -17.91
N ASN A 531 -11.87 -5.82 -18.45
CA ASN A 531 -11.25 -4.69 -19.16
C ASN A 531 -12.07 -4.24 -20.39
N ARG A 532 -12.71 -5.18 -21.09
CA ARG A 532 -13.63 -4.85 -22.18
C ARG A 532 -14.86 -4.10 -21.65
N PHE A 533 -15.50 -4.58 -20.59
CA PHE A 533 -16.64 -3.91 -19.97
C PHE A 533 -16.28 -2.54 -19.42
N ILE A 534 -15.10 -2.38 -18.82
CA ILE A 534 -14.60 -1.07 -18.37
C ILE A 534 -14.55 -0.08 -19.54
N ARG A 535 -13.97 -0.48 -20.67
CA ARG A 535 -13.90 0.37 -21.86
C ARG A 535 -15.28 0.69 -22.42
N GLN A 536 -16.16 -0.30 -22.50
CA GLN A 536 -17.52 -0.12 -23.00
C GLN A 536 -18.31 0.84 -22.11
N LYS A 537 -18.27 0.65 -20.79
CA LYS A 537 -18.93 1.53 -19.83
C LYS A 537 -18.39 2.95 -19.92
N ALA A 538 -17.06 3.09 -20.00
CA ALA A 538 -16.42 4.39 -20.15
C ALA A 538 -16.87 5.13 -21.43
N MET A 539 -17.12 4.42 -22.53
CA MET A 539 -17.67 5.01 -23.76
C MET A 539 -19.10 5.50 -23.59
N VAL A 540 -19.95 4.72 -22.92
CA VAL A 540 -21.34 5.11 -22.61
C VAL A 540 -21.39 6.29 -21.66
N ASP A 541 -20.63 6.25 -20.56
CA ASP A 541 -20.59 7.31 -19.54
C ASP A 541 -20.09 8.64 -20.12
N ALA A 542 -19.18 8.60 -21.08
CA ALA A 542 -18.72 9.77 -21.80
C ALA A 542 -19.80 10.41 -22.71
N LEU A 543 -20.91 9.71 -22.99
CA LEU A 543 -22.07 10.26 -23.69
C LEU A 543 -23.11 10.82 -22.71
N ILE A 544 -23.26 10.23 -21.51
CA ILE A 544 -24.26 10.63 -20.49
C ILE A 544 -23.99 12.01 -19.90
N GLN A 545 -22.75 12.31 -19.47
CA GLN A 545 -22.40 13.59 -18.82
C GLN A 545 -22.53 14.83 -19.73
N LYS A 546 -23.00 14.65 -20.96
CA LYS A 546 -23.14 15.67 -21.99
C LYS A 546 -24.51 16.37 -21.96
N ASP A 547 -25.52 15.74 -21.36
CA ASP A 547 -26.91 16.25 -21.31
C ASP A 547 -27.18 17.05 -20.01
N SER A 548 -26.37 16.85 -18.96
CA SER A 548 -26.48 17.61 -17.69
C SER A 548 -25.87 19.02 -17.72
N GLU A 549 -25.06 19.35 -18.74
CA GLU A 549 -24.44 20.69 -18.90
C GLU A 549 -25.19 21.58 -19.92
N VAL A 550 -26.39 21.20 -20.36
CA VAL A 550 -27.26 22.02 -21.24
C VAL A 550 -28.41 22.70 -20.46
N ILE A 551 -28.43 22.55 -19.14
CA ILE A 551 -29.37 23.26 -18.27
C ILE A 551 -28.58 23.95 -17.15
N GLU A 552 -27.95 25.07 -17.48
CA GLU A 552 -27.81 26.24 -16.60
C GLU A 552 -27.53 27.50 -17.42
#